data_AF-A0A1E3H198-F1
#
_entry.id   AF-A0A1E3H198-F1
#
_cell.length_a   1.000
_cell.length_b   1.000
_cell.length_c   1.000
_cell.angle_alpha   90.00
_cell.angle_beta   90.00
_cell.angle_gamma   90.00
#
_symmetry.space_group_name_H-M   'P 1'
#
loop_
_entity.id
_entity.type
_entity.pdbx_description
1 polymer ?
#
loop_
_entity_poly.entity_id
_entity_poly.type
_entity_poly.pdbx_seq_one_letter_code
_entity_poly.pdbx_strand_id
1 'polypeptide(L)'
;MKPTGIVGDLGGGSLELVQLDAGEVGAGRTFPLGGIRLEEAAEGSIRKAEKIVAESLADAAASMPCAGHPFYAVGGTWRSLARLHMFEIGYPLHVMHAYEIDAEEALEFARIVARRDPASIDQIGVVSKSRRALLPFGALVLEQVMRTIQPSKVVISALGVREGHLFDLLSAEERMEDPLIEAAAELAYLRSRSPRHAEELIGWSAQAFAALGIAESAEEKRLRAAACLVSDLGWRAHPDYRGEQSLNLIAHGAFIGIDHPGRAYLALSNYFRHVGIVDEALSPRIRELASTRMKERARTLGAVLRLAYMLSASMPGIVPQTRVESDGERLLLVIPKTLASLDADRVRKRLVQLAKLGGLRDGLIVTE
;
A
#
# COMPACT_ATOMS: atom_id res chain seq x y z
N MET A 1 -9.62 -5.07 1.60
CA MET A 1 -9.70 -6.52 1.91
C MET A 1 -9.73 -6.69 3.43
N LYS A 2 -10.60 -7.56 3.97
CA LYS A 2 -10.63 -7.80 5.42
C LYS A 2 -9.49 -8.76 5.82
N PRO A 3 -8.75 -8.50 6.91
CA PRO A 3 -7.60 -9.32 7.28
C PRO A 3 -8.01 -10.70 7.81
N THR A 4 -7.24 -11.73 7.45
CA THR A 4 -7.35 -13.10 7.98
C THR A 4 -5.94 -13.58 8.31
N GLY A 5 -5.76 -14.24 9.45
CA GLY A 5 -4.45 -14.73 9.90
C GLY A 5 -4.27 -14.58 11.41
N ILE A 6 -3.06 -14.27 11.85
CA ILE A 6 -2.78 -14.05 13.27
C ILE A 6 -2.11 -12.69 13.46
N VAL A 7 -2.57 -11.92 14.43
CA VAL A 7 -1.86 -10.73 14.92
C VAL A 7 -1.00 -11.15 16.09
N GLY A 8 0.25 -10.71 16.09
CA GLY A 8 1.08 -10.73 17.28
C GLY A 8 1.49 -9.33 17.70
N ASP A 9 1.40 -9.00 18.99
CA ASP A 9 1.98 -7.76 19.54
C ASP A 9 3.09 -8.10 20.52
N LEU A 10 4.32 -7.72 20.18
CA LEU A 10 5.47 -7.90 21.04
C LEU A 10 5.77 -6.63 21.82
N GLY A 11 5.37 -6.64 23.08
CA GLY A 11 5.69 -5.61 24.08
C GLY A 11 7.00 -5.87 24.83
N GLY A 12 7.23 -5.08 25.88
CA GLY A 12 8.36 -5.28 26.79
C GLY A 12 8.11 -6.42 27.80
N GLY A 13 6.86 -6.61 28.23
CA GLY A 13 6.49 -7.58 29.27
C GLY A 13 5.82 -8.86 28.75
N SER A 14 5.16 -8.81 27.62
CA SER A 14 4.39 -9.92 27.06
C SER A 14 4.42 -9.95 25.52
N LEU A 15 3.95 -11.08 24.99
CA LEU A 15 3.55 -11.29 23.61
C LEU A 15 2.06 -11.65 23.62
N GLU A 16 1.25 -10.91 22.87
CA GLU A 16 -0.14 -11.28 22.58
C GLU A 16 -0.21 -11.95 21.21
N LEU A 17 -0.96 -13.04 21.07
CA LEU A 17 -1.30 -13.67 19.79
C LEU A 17 -2.82 -13.76 19.68
N VAL A 18 -3.39 -13.24 18.59
CA VAL A 18 -4.84 -13.16 18.38
C VAL A 18 -5.20 -13.61 16.97
N GLN A 19 -6.15 -14.53 16.86
CA GLN A 19 -6.65 -14.98 15.55
C GLN A 19 -7.54 -13.90 14.91
N LEU A 20 -7.40 -13.73 13.60
CA LEU A 20 -8.27 -12.92 12.77
C LEU A 20 -8.95 -13.79 11.72
N ASP A 21 -10.25 -13.63 11.58
CA ASP A 21 -11.03 -14.24 10.49
C ASP A 21 -11.89 -13.19 9.79
N ALA A 22 -11.50 -12.80 8.58
CA ALA A 22 -12.21 -11.83 7.77
C ALA A 22 -12.57 -10.54 8.53
N GLY A 23 -11.63 -10.01 9.32
CA GLY A 23 -11.79 -8.80 10.13
C GLY A 23 -12.44 -9.02 11.50
N GLU A 24 -12.94 -10.22 11.79
CA GLU A 24 -13.44 -10.58 13.12
C GLU A 24 -12.29 -11.01 14.03
N VAL A 25 -12.34 -10.57 15.29
CA VAL A 25 -11.34 -10.88 16.30
C VAL A 25 -11.72 -12.18 17.01
N GLY A 26 -10.88 -13.20 16.86
CA GLY A 26 -11.03 -14.51 17.48
C GLY A 26 -10.39 -14.61 18.87
N ALA A 27 -10.06 -15.84 19.27
CA ALA A 27 -9.40 -16.10 20.55
C ALA A 27 -8.00 -15.45 20.61
N GLY A 28 -7.71 -14.83 21.76
CA GLY A 28 -6.41 -14.25 22.07
C GLY A 28 -5.71 -14.98 23.21
N ARG A 29 -4.39 -15.08 23.13
CA ARG A 29 -3.52 -15.63 24.19
C ARG A 29 -2.39 -14.66 24.49
N THR A 30 -2.06 -14.54 25.78
CA THR A 30 -0.93 -13.75 26.26
C THR A 30 0.17 -14.67 26.78
N PHE A 31 1.40 -14.43 26.34
CA PHE A 31 2.58 -15.16 26.71
C PHE A 31 3.56 -14.23 27.43
N PRO A 32 4.29 -14.70 28.46
CA PRO A 32 5.27 -13.89 29.20
C PRO A 32 6.59 -13.73 28.43
N LEU A 33 6.51 -13.40 27.14
CA LEU A 33 7.63 -13.40 26.19
C LEU A 33 8.01 -12.00 25.68
N GLY A 34 7.63 -10.95 26.42
CA GLY A 34 8.04 -9.59 26.06
C GLY A 34 9.56 -9.43 26.10
N GLY A 35 10.11 -8.56 25.24
CA GLY A 35 11.55 -8.52 25.01
C GLY A 35 12.40 -8.26 26.27
N ILE A 36 11.94 -7.38 27.16
CA ILE A 36 12.63 -7.05 28.43
C ILE A 36 12.50 -8.21 29.40
N ARG A 37 11.27 -8.73 29.57
CA ARG A 37 11.01 -9.86 30.47
C ARG A 37 11.80 -11.09 30.08
N LEU A 38 11.92 -11.36 28.78
CA LEU A 38 12.67 -12.50 28.26
C LEU A 38 14.17 -12.33 28.48
N GLU A 39 14.72 -11.13 28.24
CA GLU A 39 16.13 -10.82 28.54
C GLU A 39 16.46 -11.06 30.02
N GLU A 40 15.61 -10.56 30.93
CA GLU A 40 15.78 -10.72 32.38
C GLU A 40 15.67 -12.20 32.80
N ALA A 41 14.62 -12.91 32.36
CA ALA A 41 14.39 -14.31 32.71
C ALA A 41 15.48 -15.24 32.15
N ALA A 42 16.09 -14.87 31.03
CA ALA A 42 17.18 -15.59 30.42
C ALA A 42 18.57 -15.16 30.92
N GLU A 43 18.65 -14.18 31.82
CA GLU A 43 19.91 -13.57 32.30
C GLU A 43 20.82 -13.13 31.13
N GLY A 44 20.23 -12.55 30.08
CA GLY A 44 20.92 -12.14 28.86
C GLY A 44 21.35 -13.29 27.92
N SER A 45 21.09 -14.55 28.26
CA SER A 45 21.52 -15.71 27.47
C SER A 45 20.52 -16.10 26.39
N ILE A 46 20.89 -15.94 25.11
CA ILE A 46 20.07 -16.36 23.97
C ILE A 46 19.67 -17.84 24.04
N ARG A 47 20.58 -18.72 24.47
CA ARG A 47 20.30 -20.16 24.58
C ARG A 47 19.27 -20.47 25.68
N LYS A 48 19.27 -19.73 26.80
CA LYS A 48 18.23 -19.86 27.83
C LYS A 48 16.90 -19.31 27.31
N ALA A 49 16.93 -18.15 26.66
CA ALA A 49 15.75 -17.54 26.06
C ALA A 49 15.07 -18.49 25.05
N GLU A 50 15.84 -19.19 24.21
CA GLU A 50 15.30 -20.10 23.19
C GLU A 50 14.47 -21.22 23.82
N LYS A 51 14.93 -21.78 24.94
CA LYS A 51 14.17 -22.78 25.71
C LYS A 51 12.87 -22.20 26.28
N ILE A 52 12.95 -21.02 26.91
CA ILE A 52 11.79 -20.35 27.50
C ILE A 52 10.72 -20.06 26.45
N VAL A 53 11.12 -19.56 25.28
CA VAL A 53 10.20 -19.24 24.17
C VAL A 53 9.58 -20.51 23.60
N ALA A 54 10.38 -21.56 23.36
CA ALA A 54 9.89 -22.83 22.83
C ALA A 54 8.88 -23.50 23.79
N GLU A 55 9.18 -23.54 25.09
CA GLU A 55 8.28 -24.09 26.11
C GLU A 55 6.98 -23.28 26.21
N SER A 56 7.07 -21.94 26.19
CA SER A 56 5.89 -21.07 26.30
C SER A 56 4.96 -21.16 25.09
N LEU A 57 5.50 -21.42 23.90
CA LEU A 57 4.75 -21.51 22.64
C LEU A 57 4.37 -22.94 22.24
N ALA A 58 4.73 -23.96 23.01
CA ALA A 58 4.50 -25.37 22.64
C ALA A 58 3.03 -25.67 22.29
N ASP A 59 2.10 -25.15 23.08
CA ASP A 59 0.65 -25.35 22.87
C ASP A 59 0.04 -24.36 21.85
N ALA A 60 0.80 -23.36 21.41
CA ALA A 60 0.28 -22.35 20.49
C ALA A 60 -0.02 -22.95 19.11
N ALA A 61 0.83 -23.86 18.62
CA ALA A 61 0.68 -24.51 17.31
C ALA A 61 -0.66 -25.22 17.14
N ALA A 62 -1.15 -25.91 18.18
CA ALA A 62 -2.41 -26.65 18.13
C ALA A 62 -3.64 -25.72 18.20
N SER A 63 -3.50 -24.57 18.86
CA SER A 63 -4.62 -23.66 19.15
C SER A 63 -4.77 -22.51 18.16
N MET A 64 -3.74 -22.23 17.34
CA MET A 64 -3.68 -21.04 16.50
C MET A 64 -3.07 -21.38 15.11
N PRO A 65 -3.83 -22.08 14.25
CA PRO A 65 -3.36 -22.41 12.90
C PRO A 65 -3.25 -21.14 12.03
N CYS A 66 -2.09 -20.92 11.40
CA CYS A 66 -1.86 -19.79 10.48
C CYS A 66 -1.32 -20.23 9.12
N ALA A 67 -1.26 -21.54 8.85
CA ALA A 67 -0.76 -22.07 7.59
C ALA A 67 -1.52 -21.48 6.39
N GLY A 68 -0.78 -20.92 5.44
CA GLY A 68 -1.36 -20.24 4.26
C GLY A 68 -1.83 -18.80 4.51
N HIS A 69 -1.87 -18.33 5.76
CA HIS A 69 -2.32 -16.99 6.14
C HIS A 69 -1.16 -16.11 6.67
N PRO A 70 -1.26 -14.77 6.53
CA PRO A 70 -0.24 -13.85 7.02
C PRO A 70 -0.19 -13.78 8.55
N PHE A 71 1.00 -13.52 9.07
CA PHE A 71 1.23 -13.09 10.45
C PHE A 71 1.42 -11.57 10.49
N TYR A 72 0.55 -10.86 11.20
CA TYR A 72 0.60 -9.42 11.38
C TYR A 72 1.44 -9.07 12.61
N ALA A 73 2.67 -8.60 12.39
CA ALA A 73 3.61 -8.26 13.46
C ALA A 73 3.42 -6.81 13.92
N VAL A 74 3.02 -6.65 15.18
CA VAL A 74 2.85 -5.39 15.91
C VAL A 74 3.95 -5.27 16.97
N GLY A 75 4.25 -4.04 17.39
CA GLY A 75 5.15 -3.79 18.52
C GLY A 75 6.43 -3.05 18.14
N GLY A 76 7.11 -2.53 19.15
CA GLY A 76 8.32 -1.72 18.95
C GLY A 76 9.47 -2.53 18.35
N THR A 77 9.73 -3.71 18.90
CA THR A 77 10.90 -4.52 18.56
C THR A 77 10.81 -5.09 17.15
N TRP A 78 9.66 -5.62 16.74
CA TRP A 78 9.47 -6.12 15.37
C TRP A 78 9.48 -5.01 14.32
N ARG A 79 9.00 -3.80 14.63
CA ARG A 79 9.20 -2.65 13.72
C ARG A 79 10.67 -2.26 13.57
N SER A 80 11.48 -2.43 14.62
CA SER A 80 12.92 -2.21 14.54
C SER A 80 13.62 -3.28 13.71
N LEU A 81 13.20 -4.54 13.85
CA LEU A 81 13.68 -5.67 13.03
C LEU A 81 13.33 -5.46 11.55
N ALA A 82 12.09 -5.12 11.25
CA ALA A 82 11.65 -4.81 9.89
C ALA A 82 12.39 -3.62 9.28
N ARG A 83 12.66 -2.56 10.06
CA ARG A 83 13.47 -1.43 9.59
C ARG A 83 14.88 -1.90 9.23
N LEU A 84 15.50 -2.74 10.04
CA LEU A 84 16.82 -3.28 9.74
C LEU A 84 16.79 -4.08 8.43
N HIS A 85 15.81 -4.96 8.28
CA HIS A 85 15.59 -5.76 7.07
C HIS A 85 15.47 -4.90 5.81
N MET A 86 14.61 -3.87 5.83
CA MET A 86 14.44 -2.95 4.70
C MET A 86 15.76 -2.35 4.23
N PHE A 87 16.63 -1.93 5.16
CA PHE A 87 17.89 -1.30 4.80
C PHE A 87 18.94 -2.31 4.33
N GLU A 88 18.96 -3.52 4.88
CA GLU A 88 19.88 -4.59 4.47
C GLU A 88 19.63 -5.02 3.03
N ILE A 89 18.36 -5.18 2.63
CA ILE A 89 17.99 -5.55 1.26
C ILE A 89 17.89 -4.36 0.30
N GLY A 90 18.16 -3.13 0.77
CA GLY A 90 18.05 -1.91 -0.03
C GLY A 90 16.62 -1.58 -0.47
N TYR A 91 15.61 -1.99 0.30
CA TYR A 91 14.18 -1.85 0.00
C TYR A 91 13.82 -0.40 -0.37
N PRO A 92 13.08 -0.16 -1.47
CA PRO A 92 12.96 1.18 -2.03
C PRO A 92 11.99 2.12 -1.29
N LEU A 93 11.13 1.59 -0.42
CA LEU A 93 10.11 2.37 0.30
C LEU A 93 10.17 2.13 1.81
N HIS A 94 10.70 3.09 2.56
CA HIS A 94 10.86 2.98 4.02
C HIS A 94 9.59 3.31 4.81
N VAL A 95 8.42 2.88 4.32
CA VAL A 95 7.13 2.97 5.01
C VAL A 95 6.92 1.67 5.77
N MET A 96 6.69 1.75 7.08
CA MET A 96 6.63 0.56 7.95
C MET A 96 5.33 -0.24 7.80
N HIS A 97 4.20 0.45 7.66
CA HIS A 97 2.88 -0.18 7.64
C HIS A 97 2.68 -0.94 6.33
N ALA A 98 2.21 -2.19 6.45
CA ALA A 98 2.00 -3.12 5.34
C ALA A 98 3.29 -3.48 4.57
N TYR A 99 4.45 -3.35 5.23
CA TYR A 99 5.66 -4.00 4.74
C TYR A 99 5.51 -5.50 4.88
N GLU A 100 5.73 -6.23 3.79
CA GLU A 100 5.61 -7.68 3.75
C GLU A 100 6.99 -8.32 3.56
N ILE A 101 7.21 -9.45 4.25
CA ILE A 101 8.39 -10.28 4.13
C ILE A 101 7.92 -11.72 3.96
N ASP A 102 8.44 -12.44 2.97
CA ASP A 102 8.09 -13.85 2.77
C ASP A 102 8.50 -14.69 3.98
N ALA A 103 7.73 -15.74 4.29
CA ALA A 103 7.93 -16.49 5.53
C ALA A 103 9.32 -17.15 5.63
N GLU A 104 9.89 -17.62 4.53
CA GLU A 104 11.25 -18.19 4.56
C GLU A 104 12.30 -17.11 4.84
N GLU A 105 12.18 -15.97 4.17
CA GLU A 105 13.08 -14.81 4.33
C GLU A 105 13.01 -14.24 5.75
N ALA A 106 11.80 -14.01 6.27
CA ALA A 106 11.62 -13.51 7.63
C ALA A 106 12.15 -14.49 8.70
N LEU A 107 12.01 -15.81 8.47
CA LEU A 107 12.53 -16.82 9.38
C LEU A 107 14.07 -16.81 9.38
N GLU A 108 14.66 -16.75 8.20
CA GLU A 108 16.12 -16.69 8.06
C GLU A 108 16.69 -15.43 8.71
N PHE A 109 16.10 -14.29 8.39
CA PHE A 109 16.51 -13.02 8.93
C PHE A 109 16.39 -12.97 10.46
N ALA A 110 15.26 -13.43 11.01
CA ALA A 110 15.07 -13.52 12.45
C ALA A 110 16.12 -14.43 13.11
N ARG A 111 16.43 -15.58 12.49
CA ARG A 111 17.47 -16.50 12.97
C ARG A 111 18.85 -15.87 13.02
N ILE A 112 19.22 -15.10 11.98
CA ILE A 112 20.51 -14.40 11.89
C ILE A 112 20.60 -13.34 12.99
N VAL A 113 19.58 -12.48 13.12
CA VAL A 113 19.56 -11.39 14.09
C VAL A 113 19.54 -11.90 15.53
N ALA A 114 18.87 -13.02 15.81
CA ALA A 114 18.82 -13.63 17.13
C ALA A 114 20.18 -14.14 17.63
N ARG A 115 21.09 -14.54 16.72
CA ARG A 115 22.33 -15.26 17.06
C ARG A 115 23.61 -14.46 16.82
N ARG A 116 23.55 -13.33 16.11
CA ARG A 116 24.71 -12.44 15.90
C ARG A 116 24.81 -11.39 17.00
N ASP A 117 26.03 -10.93 17.26
CA ASP A 117 26.25 -9.70 18.04
C ASP A 117 25.59 -8.53 17.29
N PRO A 118 24.65 -7.79 17.91
CA PRO A 118 24.00 -6.64 17.29
C PRO A 118 24.98 -5.65 16.66
N ALA A 119 26.15 -5.44 17.28
CA ALA A 119 27.16 -4.50 16.76
C ALA A 119 27.79 -4.95 15.43
N SER A 120 27.70 -6.24 15.11
CA SER A 120 28.23 -6.85 13.89
C SER A 120 27.22 -6.94 12.74
N ILE A 121 25.97 -6.53 12.96
CA ILE A 121 24.92 -6.61 11.94
C ILE A 121 25.03 -5.40 11.01
N ASP A 122 25.01 -5.65 9.71
CA ASP A 122 25.03 -4.59 8.71
C ASP A 122 23.84 -3.65 8.89
N GLN A 123 24.04 -2.36 8.61
CA GLN A 123 23.01 -1.34 8.77
C GLN A 123 22.45 -1.17 10.20
N ILE A 124 23.04 -1.77 11.25
CA ILE A 124 22.55 -1.63 12.65
C ILE A 124 22.40 -0.16 13.11
N GLY A 125 23.09 0.77 12.45
CA GLY A 125 22.94 2.22 12.61
C GLY A 125 21.48 2.71 12.54
N VAL A 126 20.62 2.05 11.77
CA VAL A 126 19.20 2.42 11.59
C VAL A 126 18.33 2.07 12.81
N VAL A 127 18.81 1.20 13.68
CA VAL A 127 18.17 0.84 14.95
C VAL A 127 18.73 1.71 16.07
N SER A 128 17.85 2.35 16.85
CA SER A 128 18.25 3.18 17.99
C SER A 128 19.05 2.37 19.01
N LYS A 129 20.08 2.98 19.62
CA LYS A 129 20.96 2.30 20.60
C LYS A 129 20.16 1.61 21.71
N SER A 130 19.11 2.25 22.21
CA SER A 130 18.21 1.73 23.24
C SER A 130 17.48 0.44 22.87
N ARG A 131 17.36 0.11 21.58
CA ARG A 131 16.64 -1.07 21.09
C ARG A 131 17.56 -2.21 20.64
N ARG A 132 18.86 -1.96 20.51
CA ARG A 132 19.81 -2.96 20.00
C ARG A 132 19.98 -4.15 20.94
N ALA A 133 19.95 -3.91 22.26
CA ALA A 133 20.05 -4.98 23.26
C ALA A 133 18.85 -5.93 23.22
N LEU A 134 17.64 -5.40 22.98
CA LEU A 134 16.40 -6.18 22.92
C LEU A 134 16.16 -6.85 21.55
N LEU A 135 16.93 -6.47 20.52
CA LEU A 135 16.70 -6.91 19.15
C LEU A 135 16.88 -8.44 18.99
N PRO A 136 17.94 -9.08 19.54
CA PRO A 136 18.10 -10.53 19.46
C PRO A 136 16.95 -11.30 20.11
N PHE A 137 16.45 -10.82 21.25
CA PHE A 137 15.32 -11.46 21.96
C PHE A 137 14.02 -11.35 21.16
N GLY A 138 13.72 -10.18 20.60
CA GLY A 138 12.54 -10.04 19.75
C GLY A 138 12.62 -10.80 18.43
N ALA A 139 13.83 -10.93 17.86
CA ALA A 139 14.08 -11.77 16.70
C ALA A 139 13.89 -13.26 17.02
N LEU A 140 14.37 -13.71 18.17
CA LEU A 140 14.17 -15.08 18.65
C LEU A 140 12.69 -15.41 18.87
N VAL A 141 11.91 -14.48 19.45
CA VAL A 141 10.46 -14.64 19.59
C VAL A 141 9.79 -14.73 18.22
N LEU A 142 10.17 -13.86 17.26
CA LEU A 142 9.63 -13.93 15.89
C LEU A 142 9.96 -15.28 15.24
N GLU A 143 11.22 -15.72 15.31
CA GLU A 143 11.67 -17.00 14.78
C GLU A 143 10.79 -18.15 15.31
N GLN A 144 10.61 -18.22 16.63
CA GLN A 144 9.84 -19.29 17.23
C GLN A 144 8.35 -19.20 16.88
N VAL A 145 7.76 -17.99 16.82
CA VAL A 145 6.38 -17.79 16.35
C VAL A 145 6.24 -18.33 14.93
N MET A 146 7.14 -17.97 14.03
CA MET A 146 7.11 -18.41 12.63
C MET A 146 7.22 -19.93 12.50
N ARG A 147 8.09 -20.58 13.29
CA ARG A 147 8.18 -22.05 13.33
C ARG A 147 6.92 -22.72 13.85
N THR A 148 6.25 -22.06 14.80
CA THR A 148 5.10 -22.62 15.53
C THR A 148 3.80 -22.51 14.73
N ILE A 149 3.51 -21.35 14.13
CA ILE A 149 2.24 -21.10 13.44
C ILE A 149 2.34 -21.21 11.91
N GLN A 150 3.57 -21.23 11.36
CA GLN A 150 3.88 -21.42 9.94
C GLN A 150 3.10 -20.50 8.99
N PRO A 151 3.19 -19.16 9.14
CA PRO A 151 2.44 -18.23 8.30
C PRO A 151 2.97 -18.24 6.85
N SER A 152 2.19 -17.73 5.90
CA SER A 152 2.64 -17.57 4.51
C SER A 152 3.60 -16.39 4.33
N LYS A 153 3.48 -15.36 5.18
CA LYS A 153 4.33 -14.16 5.18
C LYS A 153 4.19 -13.42 6.51
N VAL A 154 5.10 -12.50 6.77
CA VAL A 154 5.02 -11.53 7.88
C VAL A 154 4.63 -10.17 7.31
N VAL A 155 3.59 -9.55 7.87
CA VAL A 155 3.11 -8.22 7.51
C VAL A 155 3.30 -7.29 8.71
N ILE A 156 4.06 -6.22 8.55
CA ILE A 156 4.32 -5.30 9.66
C ILE A 156 3.19 -4.30 9.80
N SER A 157 2.63 -4.20 11.01
CA SER A 157 1.67 -3.16 11.35
C SER A 157 2.36 -2.04 12.13
N ALA A 158 2.28 -0.82 11.59
CA ALA A 158 2.64 0.39 12.33
C ALA A 158 1.58 0.80 13.38
N LEU A 159 0.37 0.23 13.28
CA LEU A 159 -0.76 0.46 14.19
C LEU A 159 -0.76 -0.63 15.27
N GLY A 160 -1.19 -0.31 16.48
CA GLY A 160 -1.31 -1.29 17.56
C GLY A 160 -2.47 -0.99 18.50
N VAL A 161 -2.30 -1.33 19.78
CA VAL A 161 -3.35 -1.23 20.82
C VAL A 161 -4.00 0.16 20.88
N ARG A 162 -3.20 1.23 20.78
CA ARG A 162 -3.74 2.60 20.86
C ARG A 162 -4.69 2.90 19.70
N GLU A 163 -4.29 2.57 18.48
CA GLU A 163 -5.12 2.78 17.30
C GLU A 163 -6.34 1.86 17.30
N GLY A 164 -6.20 0.61 17.76
CA GLY A 164 -7.33 -0.30 17.96
C GLY A 164 -8.35 0.24 18.97
N HIS A 165 -7.89 0.79 20.10
CA HIS A 165 -8.79 1.42 21.07
C HIS A 165 -9.51 2.64 20.50
N LEU A 166 -8.83 3.48 19.71
CA LEU A 166 -9.48 4.60 19.03
C LEU A 166 -10.50 4.12 17.99
N PHE A 167 -10.20 3.05 17.26
CA PHE A 167 -11.14 2.41 16.33
C PHE A 167 -12.39 1.90 17.05
N ASP A 168 -12.25 1.38 18.27
CA ASP A 168 -13.37 0.95 19.13
C ASP A 168 -14.24 2.12 19.64
N LEU A 169 -13.80 3.36 19.49
CA LEU A 169 -14.60 4.55 19.82
C LEU A 169 -15.33 5.14 18.61
N LEU A 170 -15.03 4.68 17.40
CA LEU A 170 -15.74 5.09 16.18
C LEU A 170 -17.16 4.52 16.16
N SER A 171 -18.07 5.21 15.48
CA SER A 171 -19.40 4.71 15.14
C SER A 171 -19.33 3.45 14.27
N ALA A 172 -20.41 2.68 14.21
CA ALA A 172 -20.45 1.48 13.37
C ALA A 172 -20.30 1.84 11.88
N GLU A 173 -20.84 3.00 11.49
CA GLU A 173 -20.76 3.57 10.16
C GLU A 173 -19.30 3.88 9.78
N GLU A 174 -18.57 4.64 10.62
CA GLU A 174 -17.16 4.99 10.38
C GLU A 174 -16.26 3.74 10.31
N ARG A 175 -16.55 2.69 11.08
CA ARG A 175 -15.78 1.43 11.02
C ARG A 175 -15.97 0.67 9.71
N MET A 176 -17.08 0.90 9.01
CA MET A 176 -17.38 0.27 7.72
C MET A 176 -16.78 1.03 6.53
N GLU A 177 -16.35 2.27 6.73
CA GLU A 177 -15.74 3.08 5.69
C GLU A 177 -14.41 2.47 5.24
N ASP A 178 -14.06 2.72 3.98
CA ASP A 178 -12.79 2.27 3.42
C ASP A 178 -11.70 3.29 3.77
N PRO A 179 -10.75 2.96 4.64
CA PRO A 179 -9.84 3.97 5.18
C PRO A 179 -8.84 4.51 4.13
N LEU A 180 -8.63 3.79 3.02
CA LEU A 180 -7.84 4.34 1.91
C LEU A 180 -8.62 5.40 1.15
N ILE A 181 -9.90 5.13 0.88
CA ILE A 181 -10.78 6.03 0.14
C ILE A 181 -11.03 7.29 0.97
N GLU A 182 -11.34 7.14 2.26
CA GLU A 182 -11.53 8.29 3.16
C GLU A 182 -10.27 9.15 3.26
N ALA A 183 -9.09 8.55 3.50
CA ALA A 183 -7.84 9.30 3.54
C ALA A 183 -7.54 10.00 2.19
N ALA A 184 -7.83 9.35 1.06
CA ALA A 184 -7.65 9.93 -0.26
C ALA A 184 -8.64 11.09 -0.54
N ALA A 185 -9.90 10.95 -0.11
CA ALA A 185 -10.93 11.96 -0.22
C ALA A 185 -10.63 13.18 0.67
N GLU A 186 -10.18 12.96 1.91
CA GLU A 186 -9.75 14.03 2.79
C GLU A 186 -8.55 14.80 2.20
N LEU A 187 -7.56 14.10 1.66
CA LEU A 187 -6.45 14.76 0.95
C LEU A 187 -6.92 15.53 -0.27
N ALA A 188 -7.89 15.01 -1.02
CA ALA A 188 -8.50 15.73 -2.13
C ALA A 188 -9.19 17.01 -1.62
N TYR A 189 -9.96 16.93 -0.55
CA TYR A 189 -10.60 18.08 0.11
C TYR A 189 -9.59 19.15 0.52
N LEU A 190 -8.50 18.74 1.16
CA LEU A 190 -7.48 19.64 1.70
C LEU A 190 -6.55 20.28 0.65
N ARG A 191 -6.39 19.67 -0.54
CA ARG A 191 -5.29 20.01 -1.46
C ARG A 191 -5.66 20.12 -2.94
N SER A 192 -6.70 19.42 -3.41
CA SER A 192 -7.09 19.49 -4.82
C SER A 192 -7.70 20.85 -5.18
N ARG A 193 -7.75 21.18 -6.48
CA ARG A 193 -8.51 22.37 -6.94
C ARG A 193 -10.01 22.20 -6.80
N SER A 194 -10.50 20.97 -6.93
CA SER A 194 -11.92 20.62 -6.82
C SER A 194 -12.07 19.17 -6.34
N PRO A 195 -12.49 18.95 -5.10
CA PRO A 195 -12.72 17.60 -4.56
C PRO A 195 -13.81 16.86 -5.34
N ARG A 196 -14.89 17.57 -5.68
CA ARG A 196 -15.97 17.06 -6.53
C ARG A 196 -15.46 16.58 -7.90
N HIS A 197 -14.49 17.28 -8.49
CA HIS A 197 -13.92 16.82 -9.75
C HIS A 197 -13.15 15.50 -9.58
N ALA A 198 -12.43 15.35 -8.46
CA ALA A 198 -11.70 14.12 -8.15
C ALA A 198 -12.63 12.90 -8.02
N GLU A 199 -13.82 13.09 -7.46
CA GLU A 199 -14.89 12.08 -7.41
C GLU A 199 -15.45 11.75 -8.80
N GLU A 200 -15.73 12.76 -9.63
CA GLU A 200 -16.23 12.57 -11.01
C GLU A 200 -15.28 11.72 -11.87
N LEU A 201 -13.97 11.81 -11.61
CA LEU A 201 -12.95 11.01 -12.30
C LEU A 201 -13.06 9.52 -12.00
N ILE A 202 -13.65 9.10 -10.88
CA ILE A 202 -13.79 7.68 -10.51
C ILE A 202 -14.70 6.96 -11.51
N GLY A 203 -15.89 7.53 -11.76
CA GLY A 203 -16.87 6.98 -12.70
C GLY A 203 -16.37 7.06 -14.13
N TRP A 204 -15.80 8.20 -14.52
CA TRP A 204 -15.33 8.41 -15.90
C TRP A 204 -14.11 7.54 -16.24
N SER A 205 -13.17 7.37 -15.30
CA SER A 205 -12.04 6.46 -15.50
C SER A 205 -12.48 4.99 -15.60
N ALA A 206 -13.56 4.60 -14.91
CA ALA A 206 -14.14 3.26 -15.03
C ALA A 206 -14.70 3.02 -16.44
N GLN A 207 -15.39 4.00 -17.02
CA GLN A 207 -15.88 3.93 -18.41
C GLN A 207 -14.71 3.79 -19.39
N ALA A 208 -13.65 4.59 -19.21
CA ALA A 208 -12.48 4.51 -20.07
C ALA A 208 -11.78 3.14 -19.98
N PHE A 209 -11.63 2.57 -18.78
CA PHE A 209 -11.06 1.24 -18.61
C PHE A 209 -11.91 0.15 -19.28
N ALA A 210 -13.24 0.24 -19.15
CA ALA A 210 -14.15 -0.68 -19.81
C ALA A 210 -14.07 -0.58 -21.34
N ALA A 211 -14.03 0.63 -21.90
CA ALA A 211 -13.89 0.86 -23.34
C ALA A 211 -12.56 0.34 -23.90
N LEU A 212 -11.50 0.34 -23.10
CA LEU A 212 -10.20 -0.25 -23.44
C LEU A 212 -10.16 -1.78 -23.25
N GLY A 213 -11.26 -2.42 -22.82
CA GLY A 213 -11.30 -3.86 -22.57
C GLY A 213 -10.52 -4.31 -21.33
N ILE A 214 -10.24 -3.41 -20.38
CA ILE A 214 -9.43 -3.70 -19.19
C ILE A 214 -10.33 -4.23 -18.07
N ALA A 215 -10.27 -5.54 -17.83
CA ALA A 215 -10.97 -6.17 -16.71
C ALA A 215 -10.25 -5.92 -15.37
N GLU A 216 -10.93 -5.32 -14.41
CA GLU A 216 -10.40 -5.00 -13.08
C GLU A 216 -11.00 -5.88 -11.99
N SER A 217 -10.15 -6.37 -11.09
CA SER A 217 -10.57 -6.94 -9.81
C SER A 217 -11.16 -5.85 -8.89
N ALA A 218 -11.81 -6.26 -7.79
CA ALA A 218 -12.33 -5.31 -6.80
C ALA A 218 -11.23 -4.40 -6.22
N GLU A 219 -10.06 -4.96 -5.91
CA GLU A 219 -8.92 -4.19 -5.41
C GLU A 219 -8.39 -3.22 -6.46
N GLU A 220 -8.30 -3.64 -7.73
CA GLU A 220 -7.83 -2.78 -8.81
C GLU A 220 -8.77 -1.58 -9.03
N LYS A 221 -10.09 -1.79 -8.95
CA LYS A 221 -11.09 -0.71 -9.00
C LYS A 221 -10.94 0.26 -7.82
N ARG A 222 -10.74 -0.29 -6.62
CA ARG A 222 -10.52 0.48 -5.38
C ARG A 222 -9.26 1.35 -5.47
N LEU A 223 -8.14 0.78 -5.92
CA LEU A 223 -6.89 1.50 -6.13
C LEU A 223 -7.04 2.58 -7.20
N ARG A 224 -7.75 2.31 -8.31
CA ARG A 224 -8.05 3.32 -9.33
C ARG A 224 -8.85 4.48 -8.77
N ALA A 225 -9.88 4.19 -7.97
CA ALA A 225 -10.68 5.22 -7.31
C ALA A 225 -9.83 6.10 -6.37
N ALA A 226 -9.01 5.48 -5.51
CA ALA A 226 -8.07 6.21 -4.65
C ALA A 226 -7.08 7.06 -5.46
N ALA A 227 -6.54 6.53 -6.56
CA ALA A 227 -5.63 7.25 -7.45
C ALA A 227 -6.30 8.46 -8.14
N CYS A 228 -7.59 8.39 -8.47
CA CYS A 228 -8.37 9.53 -8.96
C CYS A 228 -8.51 10.63 -7.92
N LEU A 229 -8.84 10.27 -6.67
CA LEU A 229 -9.00 11.20 -5.56
C LEU A 229 -7.71 12.00 -5.29
N VAL A 230 -6.57 11.32 -5.29
CA VAL A 230 -5.26 11.97 -5.08
C VAL A 230 -4.63 12.56 -6.35
N SER A 231 -5.40 12.66 -7.45
CA SER A 231 -4.82 12.99 -8.76
C SER A 231 -4.37 14.43 -8.94
N ASP A 232 -4.78 15.31 -8.03
CA ASP A 232 -4.48 16.73 -8.11
C ASP A 232 -3.58 17.25 -6.99
N LEU A 233 -3.04 16.39 -6.11
CA LEU A 233 -2.29 16.85 -4.93
C LEU A 233 -1.07 17.73 -5.27
N GLY A 234 -0.41 17.47 -6.40
CA GLY A 234 0.79 18.20 -6.83
C GLY A 234 0.54 19.48 -7.64
N TRP A 235 -0.71 19.95 -7.81
CA TRP A 235 -1.03 20.98 -8.81
C TRP A 235 -0.29 22.32 -8.63
N ARG A 236 0.02 22.69 -7.37
CA ARG A 236 0.74 23.93 -7.02
C ARG A 236 2.23 23.88 -7.29
N ALA A 237 2.79 22.69 -7.52
CA ALA A 237 4.21 22.56 -7.83
C ALA A 237 4.54 23.20 -9.17
N HIS A 238 5.80 23.59 -9.33
CA HIS A 238 6.34 24.01 -10.62
C HIS A 238 6.09 22.89 -11.65
N PRO A 239 5.63 23.20 -12.89
CA PRO A 239 5.22 22.19 -13.87
C PRO A 239 6.18 21.01 -14.05
N ASP A 240 7.49 21.30 -14.08
CA ASP A 240 8.55 20.28 -14.26
C ASP A 240 8.69 19.32 -13.08
N TYR A 241 8.24 19.71 -11.88
CA TYR A 241 8.35 18.93 -10.65
C TYR A 241 7.02 18.31 -10.20
N ARG A 242 5.90 18.61 -10.87
CA ARG A 242 4.57 18.12 -10.43
C ARG A 242 4.47 16.61 -10.36
N GLY A 243 5.12 15.91 -11.30
CA GLY A 243 5.14 14.45 -11.33
C GLY A 243 5.88 13.86 -10.14
N GLU A 244 7.13 14.28 -9.95
CA GLU A 244 7.97 13.83 -8.83
C GLU A 244 7.36 14.20 -7.47
N GLN A 245 6.84 15.42 -7.34
CA GLN A 245 6.20 15.86 -6.09
C GLN A 245 4.93 15.06 -5.80
N SER A 246 4.08 14.79 -6.80
CA SER A 246 2.88 13.96 -6.61
C SER A 246 3.25 12.53 -6.21
N LEU A 247 4.25 11.95 -6.87
CA LEU A 247 4.76 10.63 -6.54
C LEU A 247 5.28 10.56 -5.11
N ASN A 248 6.11 11.53 -4.69
CA ASN A 248 6.67 11.56 -3.34
C ASN A 248 5.60 11.79 -2.26
N LEU A 249 4.63 12.70 -2.50
CA LEU A 249 3.52 12.95 -1.58
C LEU A 249 2.68 11.69 -1.36
N ILE A 250 2.43 10.92 -2.42
CA ILE A 250 1.61 9.71 -2.36
C ILE A 250 2.40 8.54 -1.76
N ALA A 251 3.63 8.31 -2.22
CA ALA A 251 4.46 7.20 -1.75
C ALA A 251 4.74 7.30 -0.25
N HIS A 252 4.99 8.52 0.26
CA HIS A 252 5.26 8.78 1.67
C HIS A 252 4.01 9.18 2.47
N GLY A 253 2.82 9.18 1.85
CA GLY A 253 1.56 9.52 2.49
C GLY A 253 1.16 8.52 3.57
N ALA A 254 0.53 9.00 4.64
CA ALA A 254 0.11 8.19 5.79
C ALA A 254 -1.19 7.39 5.52
N PHE A 255 -1.31 6.76 4.36
CA PHE A 255 -2.44 5.89 4.04
C PHE A 255 -2.43 4.63 4.91
N ILE A 256 -3.61 4.08 5.18
CA ILE A 256 -3.79 2.74 5.75
C ILE A 256 -4.73 1.94 4.84
N GLY A 257 -4.80 0.62 5.04
CA GLY A 257 -5.59 -0.26 4.18
C GLY A 257 -5.03 -0.36 2.76
N ILE A 258 -3.74 -0.11 2.55
CA ILE A 258 -3.05 -0.23 1.27
C ILE A 258 -1.66 -0.83 1.47
N ASP A 259 -1.31 -1.78 0.62
CA ASP A 259 0.01 -2.41 0.59
C ASP A 259 1.03 -1.58 -0.21
N HIS A 260 2.29 -1.99 -0.19
CA HIS A 260 3.35 -1.29 -0.92
C HIS A 260 3.17 -1.30 -2.46
N PRO A 261 2.76 -2.42 -3.09
CA PRO A 261 2.39 -2.41 -4.50
C PRO A 261 1.25 -1.43 -4.84
N GLY A 262 0.20 -1.38 -4.03
CA GLY A 262 -0.91 -0.45 -4.17
C GLY A 262 -0.44 1.01 -4.08
N ARG A 263 0.41 1.34 -3.10
CA ARG A 263 1.03 2.68 -2.99
C ARG A 263 1.80 3.04 -4.25
N ALA A 264 2.60 2.10 -4.76
CA ALA A 264 3.34 2.30 -6.00
C ALA A 264 2.38 2.55 -7.17
N TYR A 265 1.27 1.82 -7.28
CA TYR A 265 0.25 2.06 -8.31
C TYR A 265 -0.36 3.48 -8.23
N LEU A 266 -0.78 3.94 -7.04
CA LEU A 266 -1.29 5.31 -6.86
C LEU A 266 -0.24 6.36 -7.26
N ALA A 267 1.01 6.18 -6.79
CA ALA A 267 2.09 7.13 -7.03
C ALA A 267 2.49 7.18 -8.51
N LEU A 268 2.60 6.03 -9.18
CA LEU A 268 2.92 5.90 -10.60
C LEU A 268 1.82 6.50 -11.47
N SER A 269 0.54 6.23 -11.15
CA SER A 269 -0.59 6.76 -11.92
C SER A 269 -0.56 8.29 -11.99
N ASN A 270 -0.24 8.92 -10.86
CA ASN A 270 -0.19 10.37 -10.72
C ASN A 270 1.11 11.00 -11.25
N TYR A 271 2.22 10.26 -11.18
CA TYR A 271 3.42 10.60 -11.92
C TYR A 271 3.15 10.68 -13.43
N PHE A 272 2.58 9.61 -14.00
CA PHE A 272 2.28 9.53 -15.43
C PHE A 272 1.26 10.58 -15.88
N ARG A 273 0.28 10.93 -15.03
CA ARG A 273 -0.64 12.04 -15.29
C ARG A 273 0.13 13.32 -15.61
N HIS A 274 1.14 13.65 -14.81
CA HIS A 274 1.89 14.90 -14.95
C HIS A 274 2.95 14.84 -16.04
N VAL A 275 3.85 13.86 -15.96
CA VAL A 275 5.07 13.79 -16.80
C VAL A 275 4.74 13.27 -18.20
N GLY A 276 3.73 12.43 -18.33
CA GLY A 276 3.44 11.67 -19.53
C GLY A 276 3.87 10.21 -19.40
N ILE A 277 3.54 9.41 -20.41
CA ILE A 277 3.56 7.94 -20.34
C ILE A 277 4.91 7.30 -20.69
N VAL A 278 5.96 8.12 -20.86
CA VAL A 278 7.31 7.65 -21.21
C VAL A 278 8.09 7.44 -19.92
N ASP A 279 8.83 6.35 -19.87
CA ASP A 279 9.42 5.85 -18.63
C ASP A 279 10.79 6.46 -18.25
N GLU A 280 11.38 7.30 -19.11
CA GLU A 280 12.80 7.70 -19.03
C GLU A 280 13.16 8.58 -17.82
N ALA A 281 12.21 9.32 -17.23
CA ALA A 281 12.49 10.29 -16.17
C ALA A 281 12.13 9.83 -14.74
N LEU A 282 11.68 8.59 -14.57
CA LEU A 282 11.15 8.11 -13.29
C LEU A 282 12.22 7.28 -12.56
N SER A 283 12.43 7.61 -11.29
CA SER A 283 13.29 6.84 -10.38
C SER A 283 12.93 5.35 -10.44
N PRO A 284 13.88 4.44 -10.76
CA PRO A 284 13.64 3.00 -10.88
C PRO A 284 13.01 2.37 -9.63
N ARG A 285 13.30 2.93 -8.45
CA ARG A 285 13.08 2.27 -7.16
C ARG A 285 11.61 2.01 -6.81
N ILE A 286 10.69 2.95 -7.02
CA ILE A 286 9.25 2.72 -6.72
C ILE A 286 8.61 1.78 -7.75
N ARG A 287 9.14 1.69 -8.97
CA ARG A 287 8.62 0.78 -9.99
C ARG A 287 8.84 -0.69 -9.65
N GLU A 288 9.86 -1.00 -8.87
CA GLU A 288 10.19 -2.37 -8.46
C GLU A 288 9.11 -2.95 -7.53
N LEU A 289 8.38 -2.09 -6.83
CA LEU A 289 7.28 -2.50 -5.94
C LEU A 289 6.00 -2.92 -6.67
N ALA A 290 5.83 -2.48 -7.93
CA ALA A 290 4.64 -2.75 -8.70
C ALA A 290 4.88 -3.86 -9.73
N SER A 291 3.98 -4.83 -9.77
CA SER A 291 3.97 -5.85 -10.82
C SER A 291 3.82 -5.23 -12.22
N THR A 292 4.21 -5.95 -13.26
CA THR A 292 4.05 -5.49 -14.66
C THR A 292 2.61 -5.05 -14.94
N ARG A 293 1.64 -5.86 -14.51
CA ARG A 293 0.20 -5.55 -14.62
C ARG A 293 -0.17 -4.23 -13.93
N MET A 294 0.33 -3.98 -12.73
CA MET A 294 0.05 -2.73 -12.01
C MET A 294 0.71 -1.52 -12.68
N LYS A 295 1.95 -1.67 -13.18
CA LYS A 295 2.64 -0.60 -13.92
C LYS A 295 1.90 -0.20 -15.20
N GLU A 296 1.46 -1.18 -15.97
CA GLU A 296 0.67 -0.95 -17.19
C GLU A 296 -0.63 -0.21 -16.88
N ARG A 297 -1.35 -0.64 -15.84
CA ARG A 297 -2.60 0.01 -15.43
C ARG A 297 -2.38 1.41 -14.88
N ALA A 298 -1.31 1.63 -14.14
CA ALA A 298 -0.96 2.96 -13.65
C ALA A 298 -0.65 3.90 -14.82
N ARG A 299 0.08 3.40 -15.84
CA ARG A 299 0.34 4.15 -17.08
C ARG A 299 -0.96 4.48 -17.81
N THR A 300 -1.86 3.51 -17.95
CA THR A 300 -3.18 3.72 -18.55
C THR A 300 -4.01 4.73 -17.77
N LEU A 301 -4.08 4.63 -16.44
CA LEU A 301 -4.81 5.60 -15.62
C LEU A 301 -4.20 7.01 -15.76
N GLY A 302 -2.87 7.13 -15.77
CA GLY A 302 -2.19 8.40 -16.04
C GLY A 302 -2.60 9.01 -17.40
N ALA A 303 -2.73 8.19 -18.45
CA ALA A 303 -3.21 8.63 -19.76
C ALA A 303 -4.69 9.03 -19.76
N VAL A 304 -5.55 8.26 -19.09
CA VAL A 304 -6.96 8.58 -18.87
C VAL A 304 -7.10 9.94 -18.17
N LEU A 305 -6.38 10.14 -17.06
CA LEU A 305 -6.40 11.41 -16.33
C LEU A 305 -5.89 12.57 -17.21
N ARG A 306 -4.83 12.36 -18.01
CA ARG A 306 -4.36 13.41 -18.94
C ARG A 306 -5.41 13.85 -19.93
N LEU A 307 -6.24 12.93 -20.42
CA LEU A 307 -7.37 13.26 -21.28
C LEU A 307 -8.44 14.00 -20.49
N ALA A 308 -8.85 13.49 -19.32
CA ALA A 308 -9.88 14.11 -18.48
C ALA A 308 -9.55 15.56 -18.11
N TYR A 309 -8.31 15.84 -17.69
CA TYR A 309 -7.89 17.18 -17.28
C TYR A 309 -7.79 18.17 -18.44
N MET A 310 -7.64 17.71 -19.68
CA MET A 310 -7.75 18.57 -20.86
C MET A 310 -9.19 19.00 -21.13
N LEU A 311 -10.17 18.17 -20.77
CA LEU A 311 -11.59 18.47 -20.92
C LEU A 311 -12.09 19.38 -19.77
N SER A 312 -11.70 19.06 -18.54
CA SER A 312 -12.27 19.70 -17.35
C SER A 312 -11.55 20.94 -16.85
N ALA A 313 -10.29 21.14 -17.23
CA ALA A 313 -9.40 22.08 -16.56
C ALA A 313 -9.34 21.89 -15.03
N SER A 314 -9.53 20.65 -14.54
CA SER A 314 -9.65 20.29 -13.12
C SER A 314 -10.91 20.78 -12.39
N MET A 315 -11.92 21.23 -13.12
CA MET A 315 -13.18 21.71 -12.56
C MET A 315 -14.31 20.68 -12.76
N PRO A 316 -15.27 20.62 -11.83
CA PRO A 316 -16.33 19.62 -11.90
C PRO A 316 -17.34 19.96 -13.01
N GLY A 317 -18.15 18.97 -13.37
CA GLY A 317 -19.32 19.14 -14.24
C GLY A 317 -19.07 18.96 -15.73
N ILE A 318 -17.82 18.97 -16.22
CA ILE A 318 -17.54 18.76 -17.65
C ILE A 318 -17.40 17.28 -17.99
N VAL A 319 -16.52 16.58 -17.28
CA VAL A 319 -16.19 15.18 -17.55
C VAL A 319 -17.42 14.26 -17.51
N PRO A 320 -18.35 14.38 -16.54
CA PRO A 320 -19.58 13.59 -16.52
C PRO A 320 -20.52 13.78 -17.72
N GLN A 321 -20.37 14.87 -18.48
CA GLN A 321 -21.19 15.12 -19.69
C GLN A 321 -20.62 14.42 -20.93
N THR A 322 -19.39 13.90 -20.85
CA THR A 322 -18.71 13.18 -21.93
C THR A 322 -18.68 11.69 -21.65
N ARG A 323 -18.54 10.86 -22.68
CA ARG A 323 -18.41 9.40 -22.54
C ARG A 323 -17.18 8.89 -23.26
N VAL A 324 -16.58 7.82 -22.74
CA VAL A 324 -15.52 7.08 -23.42
C VAL A 324 -16.08 5.71 -23.79
N GLU A 325 -16.10 5.44 -25.09
CA GLU A 325 -16.69 4.23 -25.67
C GLU A 325 -15.68 3.59 -26.64
N SER A 326 -15.98 2.40 -27.13
CA SER A 326 -15.17 1.70 -28.14
C SER A 326 -16.07 1.08 -29.18
N ASP A 327 -15.69 1.20 -30.45
CA ASP A 327 -16.36 0.52 -31.57
C ASP A 327 -15.68 -0.80 -31.96
N GLY A 328 -14.71 -1.26 -31.15
CA GLY A 328 -13.91 -2.47 -31.38
C GLY A 328 -12.61 -2.21 -32.15
N GLU A 329 -12.52 -1.14 -32.93
CA GLU A 329 -11.29 -0.74 -33.62
C GLU A 329 -10.69 0.55 -33.06
N ARG A 330 -11.53 1.45 -32.57
CA ARG A 330 -11.17 2.81 -32.14
C ARG A 330 -11.76 3.14 -30.79
N LEU A 331 -11.05 4.00 -30.06
CA LEU A 331 -11.55 4.61 -28.85
C LEU A 331 -12.35 5.87 -29.20
N LEU A 332 -13.59 5.95 -28.77
CA LEU A 332 -14.48 7.08 -29.03
C LEU A 332 -14.56 7.97 -27.80
N LEU A 333 -14.35 9.27 -27.98
CA LEU A 333 -14.71 10.29 -26.99
C LEU A 333 -15.97 11.00 -27.47
N VAL A 334 -17.09 10.69 -26.82
CA VAL A 334 -18.39 11.27 -27.16
C VAL A 334 -18.58 12.56 -26.35
N ILE A 335 -18.79 13.67 -27.06
CA ILE A 335 -18.94 15.02 -26.51
C ILE A 335 -20.29 15.58 -26.95
N PRO A 336 -21.10 16.16 -26.05
CA PRO A 336 -22.36 16.79 -26.44
C PRO A 336 -22.09 18.03 -27.30
N LYS A 337 -23.02 18.39 -28.19
CA LYS A 337 -22.93 19.61 -29.04
C LYS A 337 -22.63 20.89 -28.25
N THR A 338 -23.12 21.01 -27.03
CA THR A 338 -22.86 22.15 -26.13
C THR A 338 -21.38 22.29 -25.74
N LEU A 339 -20.62 21.21 -25.85
CA LEU A 339 -19.18 21.13 -25.54
C LEU A 339 -18.32 20.86 -26.78
N ALA A 340 -18.86 21.04 -28.00
CA ALA A 340 -18.15 20.76 -29.25
C ALA A 340 -16.80 21.51 -29.39
N SER A 341 -16.63 22.64 -28.71
CA SER A 341 -15.37 23.39 -28.67
C SER A 341 -14.23 22.68 -27.93
N LEU A 342 -14.50 21.61 -27.18
CA LEU A 342 -13.49 20.75 -26.57
C LEU A 342 -12.78 19.85 -27.59
N ASP A 343 -13.32 19.73 -28.80
CA ASP A 343 -12.66 19.07 -29.91
C ASP A 343 -11.46 19.93 -30.39
N ALA A 344 -10.28 19.60 -29.86
CA ALA A 344 -9.04 20.28 -30.17
C ALA A 344 -7.90 19.28 -30.44
N ASP A 345 -6.90 19.72 -31.22
CA ASP A 345 -5.73 18.89 -31.58
C ASP A 345 -5.05 18.21 -30.40
N ARG A 346 -4.93 18.91 -29.27
CA ARG A 346 -4.33 18.34 -28.05
C ARG A 346 -5.19 17.24 -27.44
N VAL A 347 -6.52 17.37 -27.47
CA VAL A 347 -7.45 16.34 -26.99
C VAL A 347 -7.39 15.12 -27.89
N ARG A 348 -7.45 15.30 -29.23
CA ARG A 348 -7.28 14.22 -30.21
C ARG A 348 -5.97 13.46 -30.01
N LYS A 349 -4.84 14.17 -29.89
CA LYS A 349 -3.53 13.53 -29.64
C LYS A 349 -3.51 12.69 -28.36
N ARG A 350 -4.16 13.14 -27.29
CA ARG A 350 -4.26 12.36 -26.02
C ARG A 350 -5.17 11.16 -26.17
N LEU A 351 -6.27 11.29 -26.89
CA LEU A 351 -7.18 10.18 -27.18
C LEU A 351 -6.51 9.09 -28.00
N VAL A 352 -5.77 9.45 -29.05
CA VAL A 352 -4.98 8.50 -29.85
C VAL A 352 -3.90 7.81 -29.00
N GLN A 353 -3.23 8.57 -28.13
CA GLN A 353 -2.25 8.00 -27.19
C GLN A 353 -2.90 6.98 -26.24
N LEU A 354 -4.11 7.27 -25.73
CA LEU A 354 -4.86 6.36 -24.88
C LEU A 354 -5.34 5.12 -25.64
N ALA A 355 -5.86 5.28 -26.86
CA ALA A 355 -6.31 4.19 -27.71
C ALA A 355 -5.19 3.16 -27.95
N LYS A 356 -3.98 3.64 -28.27
CA LYS A 356 -2.80 2.79 -28.48
C LYS A 356 -2.41 1.98 -27.25
N LEU A 357 -2.59 2.51 -26.04
CA LEU A 357 -2.34 1.76 -24.80
C LEU A 357 -3.33 0.60 -24.61
N GLY A 358 -4.54 0.71 -25.14
CA GLY A 358 -5.53 -0.37 -25.18
C GLY A 358 -5.44 -1.28 -26.40
N GLY A 359 -4.41 -1.13 -27.24
CA GLY A 359 -4.26 -1.91 -28.47
C GLY A 359 -5.25 -1.54 -29.59
N LEU A 360 -5.94 -0.40 -29.48
CA LEU A 360 -6.86 0.10 -30.50
C LEU A 360 -6.11 0.88 -31.60
N ARG A 361 -6.65 0.88 -32.81
CA ARG A 361 -6.02 1.44 -34.01
C ARG A 361 -5.89 2.96 -33.93
N ASP A 362 -6.93 3.63 -33.43
CA ASP A 362 -7.00 5.10 -33.39
C ASP A 362 -7.98 5.61 -32.32
N GLY A 363 -7.99 6.93 -32.10
CA GLY A 363 -8.93 7.62 -31.24
C GLY A 363 -9.75 8.67 -32.00
N LEU A 364 -11.08 8.66 -31.86
CA LEU A 364 -11.99 9.57 -32.56
C LEU A 364 -12.89 10.35 -31.59
N ILE A 365 -13.02 11.65 -31.80
CA ILE A 365 -14.01 12.47 -31.10
C ILE A 365 -15.31 12.46 -31.90
N VAL A 366 -16.43 12.19 -31.23
CA VAL A 366 -17.78 12.16 -31.79
C VAL A 366 -18.63 13.21 -31.08
N THR A 367 -19.39 14.01 -31.85
CA THR A 367 -20.25 15.06 -31.31
C THR A 367 -21.72 14.68 -31.46
N GLU A 368 -22.47 14.64 -30.35
CA GLU A 368 -23.90 14.26 -30.32
C GLU A 368 -24.84 15.40 -29.91
#